data_AF-A0A921L802-F1
#
_entry.id   AF-A0A921L802-F1
#
_cell.length_a   1.000
_cell.length_b   1.000
_cell.length_c   1.000
_cell.angle_alpha   90.00
_cell.angle_beta   90.00
_cell.angle_gamma   90.00
#
_symmetry.space_group_name_H-M   'P 1'
#
loop_
_entity.id
_entity.type
_entity.pdbx_description
1 polymer ?
#
loop_
_entity_poly.entity_id
_entity_poly.type
_entity_poly.pdbx_seq_one_letter_code
_entity_poly.pdbx_strand_id
1 'polypeptide(L)'
;MKFFITAVIMVLIIIASYLADRRYPQKRIYIIPCGIILLCSVAVFTSWTTPSYTSPISEEQRIAILNEQPYFITWYNQHKETINKLDRFCINYHKIIDDYQNDIISTDEALERLQRLYAESDKFNQSLIELLPPTELSHNNYTLVYQILEKTRIYSYKINETTRQSIDILTQSRDEQLDKEVTLNNLTRIYAIEGPIMLDINNEVAQVKDNLTLPE
;
A
#
# COMPACT_ATOMS: atom_id res chain seq x y z
N MET A 1 6.28 -18.13 14.31
CA MET A 1 6.52 -19.57 14.58
C MET A 1 7.43 -19.83 15.79
N LYS A 2 8.57 -19.15 15.94
CA LYS A 2 9.50 -19.32 17.08
C LYS A 2 8.87 -19.03 18.47
N PHE A 3 8.03 -17.99 18.58
CA PHE A 3 7.34 -17.64 19.84
C PHE A 3 6.27 -18.64 20.29
N PHE A 4 5.65 -19.35 19.35
CA PHE A 4 4.64 -20.37 19.67
C PHE A 4 5.31 -21.62 20.26
N ILE A 5 6.47 -22.00 19.73
CA ILE A 5 7.24 -23.15 20.19
C ILE A 5 7.80 -22.89 21.59
N THR A 6 8.30 -21.68 21.87
CA THR A 6 8.80 -21.33 23.21
C THR A 6 7.70 -21.28 24.27
N ALA A 7 6.51 -20.78 23.93
CA ALA A 7 5.37 -20.79 24.84
C ALA A 7 4.92 -22.21 25.22
N VAL A 8 4.88 -23.13 24.25
CA VAL A 8 4.52 -24.53 24.49
C VAL A 8 5.54 -25.24 25.38
N ILE A 9 6.84 -24.98 25.18
CA ILE A 9 7.92 -25.55 26.00
C ILE A 9 7.82 -25.06 27.46
N MET A 10 7.53 -23.77 27.68
CA MET A 10 7.34 -23.21 29.02
C MET A 10 6.18 -23.88 29.77
N VAL A 11 5.04 -24.07 29.10
CA VAL A 11 3.86 -24.72 29.70
C VAL A 11 4.16 -26.17 30.07
N LEU A 12 4.87 -26.91 29.21
CA LEU A 12 5.27 -28.30 29.50
C LEU A 12 6.22 -28.40 30.71
N ILE A 13 7.15 -27.47 30.85
CA ILE A 13 8.07 -27.41 32.00
C ILE A 13 7.30 -27.15 33.30
N ILE A 14 6.30 -26.25 33.28
CA ILE A 14 5.46 -25.95 34.45
C ILE A 14 4.64 -27.18 34.85
N ILE A 15 4.02 -27.87 33.89
CA ILE A 15 3.21 -29.07 34.14
C ILE A 15 4.07 -30.22 34.69
N ALA A 16 5.25 -30.45 34.11
CA ALA A 16 6.19 -31.47 34.58
C ALA A 16 6.68 -31.18 36.00
N SER A 17 6.94 -29.90 36.31
CA SER A 17 7.34 -29.45 37.65
C SER A 17 6.23 -29.66 38.69
N TYR A 18 4.99 -29.34 38.33
CA TYR A 18 3.82 -29.56 39.17
C TYR A 18 3.54 -31.05 39.45
N LEU A 19 3.72 -31.91 38.43
CA LEU A 19 3.57 -33.36 38.57
C LEU A 19 4.68 -34.00 39.43
N ALA A 20 5.92 -33.52 39.28
CA ALA A 20 7.06 -33.98 40.08
C ALA A 20 6.88 -33.64 41.56
N ASP A 21 6.32 -32.46 41.85
CA ASP A 21 6.07 -31.98 43.20
C ASP A 21 5.03 -32.83 43.96
N ARG A 22 3.93 -33.18 43.29
CA ARG A 22 2.88 -34.05 43.86
C ARG A 22 3.40 -35.45 44.25
N ARG A 23 4.49 -35.92 43.64
CA ARG A 23 5.04 -37.26 43.86
C ARG A 23 6.14 -37.31 44.92
N TYR A 24 6.83 -36.21 45.22
CA TYR A 24 7.98 -36.19 46.14
C TYR A 24 8.03 -34.94 47.04
N PRO A 25 7.12 -34.82 48.03
CA PRO A 25 6.86 -33.58 48.76
C PRO A 25 7.94 -33.14 49.78
N GLN A 26 9.02 -33.90 49.98
CA GLN A 26 9.97 -33.67 51.07
C GLN A 26 11.43 -33.39 50.68
N LYS A 27 11.75 -33.20 49.39
CA LYS A 27 13.07 -32.72 48.97
C LYS A 27 12.89 -31.47 48.13
N ARG A 28 13.79 -30.49 48.29
CA ARG A 28 13.82 -29.18 47.62
C ARG A 28 14.00 -29.29 46.09
N ILE A 29 13.11 -30.04 45.42
CA ILE A 29 13.18 -30.37 43.99
C ILE A 29 12.76 -29.17 43.14
N TYR A 30 12.07 -28.18 43.72
CA TYR A 30 11.70 -26.92 43.06
C TYR A 30 12.88 -26.04 42.61
N ILE A 31 14.09 -26.26 43.15
CA ILE A 31 15.28 -25.46 42.78
C ILE A 31 15.66 -25.72 41.31
N ILE A 32 15.48 -26.96 40.83
CA ILE A 32 15.84 -27.37 39.47
C ILE A 32 14.99 -26.64 38.42
N PRO A 33 13.64 -26.67 38.47
CA PRO A 33 12.83 -25.96 37.49
C PRO A 33 12.96 -24.43 37.60
N CYS A 34 13.09 -23.88 38.83
CA CYS A 34 13.36 -22.45 39.00
C CYS A 34 14.69 -22.04 38.34
N GLY A 35 15.74 -22.85 38.48
CA GLY A 35 17.03 -22.61 37.83
C GLY A 35 16.95 -22.64 36.30
N ILE A 36 16.18 -23.57 35.73
CA ILE A 36 15.96 -23.67 34.28
C ILE A 36 15.19 -22.44 33.76
N ILE A 37 14.14 -22.01 34.44
CA ILE A 37 13.38 -20.81 34.08
C ILE A 37 14.28 -19.57 34.10
N LEU A 38 15.15 -19.45 35.11
CA LEU A 38 16.09 -18.34 35.24
C LEU A 38 17.10 -18.35 34.08
N LEU A 39 17.68 -19.52 33.75
CA LEU A 39 18.59 -19.68 32.61
C LEU A 39 17.94 -19.35 31.27
N CYS A 40 16.69 -19.79 31.05
CA CYS A 40 15.92 -19.45 29.85
C CYS A 40 15.61 -17.95 29.80
N SER A 41 15.27 -17.33 30.92
CA SER A 41 15.00 -15.89 30.98
C SER A 41 16.24 -15.06 30.69
N VAL A 42 17.42 -15.48 31.18
CA VAL A 42 18.71 -14.87 30.85
C VAL A 42 19.02 -15.05 29.38
N ALA A 43 18.84 -16.24 28.80
CA ALA A 43 19.09 -16.47 27.37
C ALA A 43 18.17 -15.62 26.47
N VAL A 44 16.88 -15.48 26.82
CA VAL A 44 15.95 -14.60 26.10
C VAL A 44 16.35 -13.14 26.25
N PHE A 45 16.73 -12.72 27.46
CA PHE A 45 17.18 -11.36 27.73
C PHE A 45 18.47 -11.02 26.96
N THR A 46 19.48 -11.90 26.98
CA THR A 46 20.72 -11.70 26.21
C THR A 46 20.48 -11.68 24.71
N SER A 47 19.53 -12.47 24.21
CA SER A 47 19.15 -12.48 22.78
C SER A 47 18.44 -11.18 22.37
N TRP A 48 17.68 -10.57 23.28
CA TRP A 48 17.00 -9.29 23.05
C TRP A 48 17.98 -8.12 23.17
N THR A 49 18.92 -8.17 24.13
CA THR A 49 19.86 -7.08 24.37
C THR A 49 21.14 -7.16 23.55
N THR A 50 21.42 -8.26 22.83
CA THR A 50 22.51 -8.26 21.85
C THR A 50 22.17 -7.27 20.75
N PRO A 51 22.92 -6.15 20.62
CA PRO A 51 22.77 -5.28 19.48
C PRO A 51 23.06 -6.14 18.25
N SER A 52 22.16 -6.12 17.27
CA SER A 52 22.49 -6.66 15.96
C SER A 52 23.67 -5.84 15.44
N TYR A 53 24.87 -6.43 15.44
CA TYR A 53 26.04 -5.80 14.83
C TYR A 53 25.82 -5.81 13.32
N THR A 54 25.09 -4.82 12.82
CA THR A 54 25.12 -4.45 11.42
C THR A 54 26.53 -3.91 11.15
N SER A 55 27.23 -4.48 10.17
CA SER A 55 28.52 -3.95 9.76
C SER A 55 28.37 -2.45 9.44
N PRO A 56 29.26 -1.57 9.94
CA PRO A 56 29.19 -0.16 9.61
C PRO A 56 29.31 -0.02 8.09
N ILE A 57 28.38 0.73 7.48
CA ILE A 57 28.41 1.03 6.04
C ILE A 57 29.73 1.70 5.68
N SER A 58 30.21 1.44 4.47
CA SER A 58 31.40 2.15 3.98
C SER A 58 31.08 3.64 3.82
N GLU A 59 32.09 4.51 3.94
CA GLU A 59 31.93 5.95 3.70
C GLU A 59 31.43 6.23 2.28
N GLU A 60 31.85 5.41 1.31
CA GLU A 60 31.35 5.48 -0.08
C GLU A 60 29.84 5.19 -0.17
N GLN A 61 29.35 4.16 0.54
CA GLN A 61 27.92 3.85 0.61
C GLN A 61 27.13 4.95 1.29
N ARG A 62 27.67 5.52 2.38
CA ARG A 62 27.07 6.66 3.08
C ARG A 62 26.91 7.86 2.16
N ILE A 63 27.97 8.22 1.43
CA ILE A 63 27.96 9.34 0.49
C ILE A 63 26.97 9.08 -0.65
N ALA A 64 26.91 7.85 -1.18
CA ALA A 64 25.95 7.48 -2.23
C ALA A 64 24.50 7.66 -1.76
N ILE A 65 24.16 7.19 -0.57
CA ILE A 65 22.82 7.38 0.03
C ILE A 65 22.48 8.86 0.15
N LEU A 66 23.38 9.66 0.73
CA LEU A 66 23.16 11.09 0.95
C LEU A 66 22.99 11.87 -0.36
N ASN A 67 23.69 11.46 -1.43
CA ASN A 67 23.58 12.08 -2.74
C ASN A 67 22.22 11.81 -3.41
N GLU A 68 21.62 10.63 -3.21
CA GLU A 68 20.34 10.26 -3.83
C GLU A 68 19.12 10.86 -3.11
N GLN A 69 19.20 11.05 -1.79
CA GLN A 69 18.11 11.56 -0.95
C GLN A 69 17.40 12.81 -1.48
N PRO A 70 18.09 13.92 -1.84
CA PRO A 70 17.40 15.14 -2.28
C PRO A 70 16.59 14.95 -3.57
N TYR A 71 17.07 14.10 -4.50
CA TYR A 71 16.37 13.79 -5.75
C TYR A 71 15.11 12.98 -5.47
N PHE A 72 15.20 11.94 -4.64
CA PHE A 72 14.02 11.16 -4.28
C PHE A 72 12.99 11.98 -3.50
N ILE A 73 13.41 12.80 -2.53
CA ILE A 73 12.50 13.64 -1.74
C ILE A 73 11.75 14.62 -2.64
N THR A 74 12.46 15.26 -3.57
CA THR A 74 11.86 16.22 -4.51
C THR A 74 10.85 15.52 -5.40
N TRP A 75 11.24 14.40 -6.02
CA TRP A 75 10.37 13.61 -6.87
C TRP A 75 9.14 13.09 -6.11
N TYR A 76 9.33 12.55 -4.89
CA TYR A 76 8.24 11.96 -4.12
C TYR A 76 7.22 13.01 -3.69
N ASN A 77 7.65 14.24 -3.37
CA ASN A 77 6.73 15.33 -3.08
C ASN A 77 5.91 15.75 -4.30
N GLN A 78 6.51 15.81 -5.50
CA GLN A 78 5.77 16.04 -6.74
C GLN A 78 4.79 14.89 -7.02
N HIS A 79 5.21 13.65 -6.77
CA HIS A 79 4.38 12.48 -6.97
C HIS A 79 3.16 12.44 -6.04
N LYS A 80 3.25 12.95 -4.81
CA LYS A 80 2.08 13.11 -3.93
C LYS A 80 1.01 14.01 -4.55
N GLU A 81 1.41 15.10 -5.22
CA GLU A 81 0.46 15.97 -5.91
C GLU A 81 -0.20 15.26 -7.10
N THR A 82 0.54 14.39 -7.80
CA THR A 82 -0.03 13.49 -8.80
C THR A 82 -1.12 12.60 -8.19
N ILE A 83 -0.85 11.95 -7.06
CA ILE A 83 -1.82 11.10 -6.35
C ILE A 83 -3.04 11.91 -5.92
N ASN A 84 -2.84 13.09 -5.31
CA ASN A 84 -3.92 13.97 -4.88
C ASN A 84 -4.85 14.36 -6.04
N LYS A 85 -4.28 14.57 -7.24
CA LYS A 85 -5.06 14.89 -8.43
C LYS A 85 -5.85 13.70 -8.94
N LEU A 86 -5.30 12.49 -8.89
CA LEU A 86 -6.00 11.25 -9.23
C LEU A 86 -7.18 11.00 -8.29
N ASP A 87 -6.98 11.20 -6.99
CA ASP A 87 -8.04 11.09 -5.99
C ASP A 87 -9.19 12.05 -6.29
N ARG A 88 -8.89 13.30 -6.67
CA ARG A 88 -9.92 14.27 -7.07
C ARG A 88 -10.71 13.80 -8.29
N PHE A 89 -10.07 13.20 -9.29
CA PHE A 89 -10.79 12.64 -10.44
C PHE A 89 -11.72 11.49 -10.04
N CYS A 90 -11.26 10.59 -9.17
CA CYS A 90 -12.07 9.50 -8.66
C CYS A 90 -13.28 10.01 -7.84
N ILE A 91 -13.06 10.97 -6.93
CA ILE A 91 -14.12 11.60 -6.14
C ILE A 91 -15.14 12.30 -7.05
N ASN A 92 -14.67 13.06 -8.04
CA ASN A 92 -15.55 13.76 -8.97
C ASN A 92 -16.37 12.79 -9.82
N TYR A 93 -15.76 11.70 -10.30
CA TYR A 93 -16.48 10.64 -11.00
C TYR A 93 -17.62 10.09 -10.14
N HIS A 94 -17.30 9.65 -8.91
CA HIS A 94 -18.31 9.09 -8.00
C HIS A 94 -19.40 10.08 -7.66
N LYS A 95 -19.06 11.34 -7.45
CA LYS A 95 -20.03 12.40 -7.19
C LYS A 95 -21.00 12.56 -8.37
N ILE A 96 -20.51 12.54 -9.62
CA ILE A 96 -21.40 12.69 -10.79
C ILE A 96 -22.36 11.50 -10.90
N ILE A 97 -21.85 10.27 -10.71
CA ILE A 97 -22.69 9.06 -10.75
C ILE A 97 -23.72 9.07 -9.61
N ASP A 98 -23.33 9.46 -8.40
CA ASP A 98 -24.22 9.56 -7.23
C ASP A 98 -25.27 10.66 -7.42
N ASP A 99 -24.88 11.86 -7.88
CA ASP A 99 -25.81 12.94 -8.20
C ASP A 99 -26.84 12.49 -9.26
N TYR A 100 -26.40 11.75 -10.29
CA TYR A 100 -27.29 11.22 -11.33
C TYR A 100 -28.23 10.12 -10.79
N GLN A 101 -27.70 9.19 -10.00
CA GLN A 101 -28.47 8.13 -9.36
C GLN A 101 -29.61 8.69 -8.50
N ASN A 102 -29.32 9.73 -7.71
CA ASN A 102 -30.27 10.35 -6.79
C ASN A 102 -31.17 11.45 -7.43
N ASP A 103 -31.23 11.52 -8.76
CA ASP A 103 -32.05 12.50 -9.50
C ASP A 103 -31.71 13.97 -9.19
N ILE A 104 -30.49 14.23 -8.71
CA ILE A 104 -30.00 15.60 -8.46
C ILE A 104 -29.66 16.29 -9.78
N ILE A 105 -29.19 15.53 -10.77
CA ILE A 105 -28.86 16.02 -12.11
C ILE A 105 -29.54 15.18 -13.20
N SER A 106 -29.80 15.80 -14.35
CA SER A 106 -30.36 15.12 -15.52
C SER A 106 -29.31 14.28 -16.26
N THR A 107 -29.75 13.42 -17.19
CA THR A 107 -28.85 12.67 -18.08
C THR A 107 -27.93 13.59 -18.89
N ASP A 108 -28.45 14.70 -19.43
CA ASP A 108 -27.64 15.65 -20.21
C ASP A 108 -26.60 16.36 -19.35
N GLU A 109 -26.96 16.74 -18.12
CA GLU A 109 -26.01 17.37 -17.20
C GLU A 109 -24.94 16.36 -16.72
N ALA A 110 -25.32 15.10 -16.47
CA ALA A 110 -24.37 14.04 -16.15
C ALA A 110 -23.38 13.82 -17.30
N LEU A 111 -23.87 13.77 -18.54
CA LEU A 111 -23.05 13.68 -19.75
C LEU A 111 -22.06 14.83 -19.87
N GLU A 112 -22.52 16.08 -19.73
CA GLU A 112 -21.64 17.26 -19.81
C GLU A 112 -20.53 17.21 -18.75
N ARG A 113 -20.88 16.89 -17.50
CA ARG A 113 -19.93 16.80 -16.39
C ARG A 113 -18.91 15.67 -16.59
N LEU A 114 -19.35 14.50 -17.06
CA LEU A 114 -18.44 13.38 -17.35
C LEU A 114 -17.53 13.69 -18.54
N GLN A 115 -18.03 14.32 -19.61
CA GLN A 115 -17.22 14.73 -20.75
C GLN A 115 -16.11 15.71 -20.34
N ARG A 116 -16.44 16.68 -19.47
CA ARG A 116 -15.44 17.59 -18.90
C ARG A 116 -14.39 16.83 -18.08
N LEU A 117 -14.83 15.92 -17.19
CA LEU A 117 -13.94 15.09 -16.40
C LEU A 117 -13.03 14.20 -17.27
N TYR A 118 -13.58 13.63 -18.34
CA TYR A 118 -12.82 12.83 -19.30
C TYR A 118 -11.74 13.66 -19.99
N ALA A 119 -12.06 14.85 -20.49
CA ALA A 119 -11.10 15.72 -21.15
C ALA A 119 -9.96 16.16 -20.21
N GLU A 120 -10.29 16.50 -18.95
CA GLU A 120 -9.30 16.88 -17.95
C GLU A 120 -8.39 15.72 -17.52
N SER A 121 -8.97 14.54 -17.32
CA SER A 121 -8.24 13.33 -16.93
C SER A 121 -7.40 12.78 -18.08
N ASP A 122 -7.87 12.82 -19.32
CA ASP A 122 -7.09 12.39 -20.49
C ASP A 122 -5.86 13.28 -20.69
N LYS A 123 -6.04 14.61 -20.63
CA LYS A 123 -4.90 15.54 -20.66
C LYS A 123 -3.89 15.25 -19.55
N PHE A 124 -4.36 14.88 -18.37
CA PHE A 124 -3.48 14.47 -17.28
C PHE A 124 -2.77 13.14 -17.56
N ASN A 125 -3.48 12.14 -18.08
CA ASN A 125 -2.89 10.86 -18.49
C ASN A 125 -1.73 11.06 -19.45
N GLN A 126 -1.91 11.89 -20.47
CA GLN A 126 -0.85 12.20 -21.44
C GLN A 126 0.39 12.77 -20.74
N SER A 127 0.21 13.65 -19.75
CA SER A 127 1.34 14.20 -18.98
C SER A 127 2.09 13.17 -18.14
N LEU A 128 1.45 12.06 -17.74
CA LEU A 128 2.09 11.00 -16.95
C LEU A 128 2.96 10.06 -17.79
N ILE A 129 2.71 9.98 -19.10
CA ILE A 129 3.48 9.12 -20.02
C ILE A 129 4.93 9.61 -20.09
N GLU A 130 5.14 10.92 -20.08
CA GLU A 130 6.45 11.55 -20.22
C GLU A 130 7.27 11.54 -18.92
N LEU A 131 6.66 11.24 -17.77
CA LEU A 131 7.36 11.25 -16.49
C LEU A 131 8.38 10.12 -16.41
N LEU A 132 9.62 10.46 -16.02
CA LEU A 132 10.66 9.48 -15.76
C LEU A 132 11.16 9.62 -14.32
N PRO A 133 11.70 8.53 -13.73
CA PRO A 133 12.43 8.63 -12.47
C PRO A 133 13.63 9.57 -12.60
N PRO A 134 14.08 10.22 -11.50
CA PRO A 134 15.32 10.98 -11.50
C PRO A 134 16.51 10.10 -11.89
N THR A 135 17.32 10.58 -12.83
CA THR A 135 18.45 9.83 -13.39
C THR A 135 19.61 9.67 -12.41
N GLU A 136 19.64 10.48 -11.36
CA GLU A 136 20.63 10.49 -10.28
C GLU A 136 20.43 9.35 -9.28
N LEU A 137 19.30 8.66 -9.33
CA LEU A 137 19.04 7.48 -8.50
C LEU A 137 19.90 6.30 -8.97
N SER A 138 20.32 5.48 -8.00
CA SER A 138 20.91 4.18 -8.31
C SER A 138 19.95 3.32 -9.12
N HIS A 139 20.49 2.35 -9.87
CA HIS A 139 19.69 1.46 -10.71
C HIS A 139 18.51 0.83 -9.97
N ASN A 140 18.72 0.38 -8.73
CA ASN A 140 17.67 -0.23 -7.91
C ASN A 140 16.55 0.77 -7.58
N ASN A 141 16.91 1.95 -7.06
CA ASN A 141 15.94 2.98 -6.71
C ASN A 141 15.22 3.53 -7.94
N TYR A 142 15.92 3.67 -9.06
CA TYR A 142 15.34 4.05 -10.35
C TYR A 142 14.26 3.05 -10.78
N THR A 143 14.54 1.74 -10.71
CA THR A 143 13.58 0.69 -11.07
C THR A 143 12.34 0.71 -10.16
N LEU A 144 12.53 0.87 -8.85
CA LEU A 144 11.41 0.97 -7.90
C LEU A 144 10.53 2.20 -8.18
N VAL A 145 11.16 3.35 -8.41
CA VAL A 145 10.45 4.59 -8.78
C VAL A 145 9.72 4.44 -10.12
N TYR A 146 10.32 3.76 -11.09
CA TYR A 146 9.66 3.47 -12.36
C TYR A 146 8.41 2.59 -12.16
N GLN A 147 8.48 1.57 -11.31
CA GLN A 147 7.32 0.72 -10.98
C GLN A 147 6.19 1.52 -10.31
N ILE A 148 6.53 2.47 -9.43
CA ILE A 148 5.54 3.40 -8.83
C ILE A 148 4.84 4.22 -9.93
N LEU A 149 5.61 4.79 -10.86
CA LEU A 149 5.04 5.55 -11.98
C LEU A 149 4.15 4.67 -12.86
N GLU A 150 4.55 3.44 -13.14
CA GLU A 150 3.78 2.52 -13.98
C GLU A 150 2.44 2.15 -13.36
N LYS A 151 2.43 1.79 -12.07
CA LYS A 151 1.19 1.56 -11.31
C LYS A 151 0.29 2.78 -11.33
N THR A 152 0.87 3.98 -11.20
CA THR A 152 0.14 5.25 -11.23
C THR A 152 -0.47 5.51 -12.61
N ARG A 153 0.25 5.25 -13.70
CA ARG A 153 -0.27 5.38 -15.07
C ARG A 153 -1.45 4.44 -15.31
N ILE A 154 -1.32 3.18 -14.90
CA ILE A 154 -2.39 2.17 -15.01
C ILE A 154 -3.64 2.64 -14.26
N TYR A 155 -3.46 3.14 -13.03
CA TYR A 155 -4.56 3.67 -12.22
C TYR A 155 -5.25 4.85 -12.90
N SER A 156 -4.47 5.82 -13.40
CA SER A 156 -4.95 7.00 -14.13
C SER A 156 -5.71 6.62 -15.40
N TYR A 157 -5.18 5.66 -16.16
CA TYR A 157 -5.82 5.10 -17.34
C TYR A 157 -7.19 4.49 -17.02
N LYS A 158 -7.28 3.68 -15.96
CA LYS A 158 -8.52 3.04 -15.53
C LYS A 158 -9.62 4.04 -15.13
N ILE A 159 -9.27 5.14 -14.45
CA ILE A 159 -10.22 6.24 -14.18
C ILE A 159 -10.77 6.82 -15.49
N ASN A 160 -9.87 7.14 -16.42
CA ASN A 160 -10.23 7.78 -17.67
C ASN A 160 -11.08 6.86 -18.57
N GLU A 161 -10.72 5.58 -18.70
CA GLU A 161 -11.51 4.59 -19.45
C GLU A 161 -12.88 4.35 -18.83
N THR A 162 -12.96 4.22 -17.51
CA THR A 162 -14.25 4.06 -16.81
C THR A 162 -15.15 5.28 -17.06
N THR A 163 -14.56 6.48 -17.04
CA THR A 163 -15.28 7.72 -17.37
C THR A 163 -15.77 7.72 -18.81
N ARG A 164 -14.90 7.35 -19.77
CA ARG A 164 -15.24 7.24 -21.19
C ARG A 164 -16.40 6.28 -21.44
N GLN A 165 -16.32 5.08 -20.88
CA GLN A 165 -17.37 4.07 -21.05
C GLN A 165 -18.68 4.47 -20.35
N SER A 166 -18.61 5.21 -19.24
CA SER A 166 -19.80 5.78 -18.61
C SER A 166 -20.49 6.82 -19.50
N ILE A 167 -19.72 7.63 -20.25
CA ILE A 167 -20.24 8.56 -21.26
C ILE A 167 -20.92 7.78 -22.38
N ASP A 168 -20.30 6.71 -22.89
CA ASP A 168 -20.87 5.86 -23.94
C ASP A 168 -22.23 5.28 -23.51
N ILE A 169 -22.31 4.74 -22.28
CA ILE A 169 -23.54 4.19 -21.69
C ILE A 169 -24.64 5.26 -21.57
N LEU A 170 -24.32 6.44 -21.05
CA LEU A 170 -25.31 7.51 -20.88
C LEU A 170 -25.77 8.08 -22.23
N THR A 171 -24.87 8.14 -23.21
CA THR A 171 -25.20 8.59 -24.58
C THR A 171 -26.17 7.60 -25.22
N GLN A 172 -25.86 6.30 -25.16
CA GLN A 172 -26.76 5.26 -25.64
C GLN A 172 -28.11 5.30 -24.91
N SER A 173 -28.10 5.41 -23.58
CA SER A 173 -29.32 5.50 -22.78
C SER A 173 -30.21 6.67 -23.18
N ARG A 174 -29.63 7.84 -23.47
CA ARG A 174 -30.38 9.01 -23.93
C ARG A 174 -30.95 8.78 -25.32
N ASP A 175 -30.14 8.29 -26.25
CA ASP A 175 -30.51 8.16 -27.66
C ASP A 175 -31.56 7.06 -27.89
N GLU A 176 -31.46 5.96 -27.14
CA GLU A 176 -32.39 4.82 -27.18
C GLU A 176 -33.53 4.93 -26.15
N GLN A 177 -33.54 5.99 -25.32
CA GLN A 177 -34.53 6.20 -24.24
C GLN A 177 -34.65 5.00 -23.29
N LEU A 178 -33.51 4.43 -22.89
CA LEU A 178 -33.46 3.30 -21.97
C LEU A 178 -33.99 3.67 -20.57
N ASP A 179 -34.61 2.70 -19.91
CA ASP A 179 -35.03 2.84 -18.52
C ASP A 179 -33.84 3.15 -17.61
N LYS A 180 -34.02 4.11 -16.68
CA LYS A 180 -32.95 4.56 -15.76
C LYS A 180 -32.31 3.41 -14.98
N GLU A 181 -33.11 2.42 -14.57
CA GLU A 181 -32.62 1.25 -13.84
C GLU A 181 -31.63 0.42 -14.69
N VAL A 182 -31.90 0.25 -15.99
CA VAL A 182 -31.00 -0.44 -16.92
C VAL A 182 -29.70 0.33 -17.05
N THR A 183 -29.77 1.66 -17.18
CA THR A 183 -28.60 2.54 -17.29
C THR A 183 -27.72 2.48 -16.04
N LEU A 184 -28.31 2.59 -14.85
CA LEU A 184 -27.58 2.49 -13.58
C LEU A 184 -26.94 1.12 -13.38
N ASN A 185 -27.63 0.04 -13.76
CA ASN A 185 -27.06 -1.31 -13.74
C ASN A 185 -25.85 -1.44 -14.67
N ASN A 186 -25.93 -0.86 -15.88
CA ASN A 186 -24.81 -0.85 -16.82
C ASN A 186 -23.62 -0.02 -16.30
N LEU A 187 -23.88 1.16 -15.71
CA LEU A 187 -22.83 1.99 -15.07
C LEU A 187 -22.15 1.26 -13.91
N THR A 188 -22.93 0.59 -13.06
CA THR A 188 -22.38 -0.19 -11.94
C THR A 188 -21.53 -1.35 -12.44
N ARG A 189 -22.02 -2.06 -13.46
CA ARG A 189 -21.29 -3.17 -14.08
C ARG A 189 -19.98 -2.72 -14.69
N ILE A 190 -19.97 -1.59 -15.42
CA ILE A 190 -18.72 -1.12 -16.06
C ILE A 190 -17.71 -0.69 -15.01
N TYR A 191 -18.13 0.01 -13.96
CA TYR A 191 -17.24 0.36 -12.86
C TYR A 191 -16.67 -0.90 -12.16
N ALA A 192 -17.48 -1.95 -11.98
CA ALA A 192 -17.00 -3.20 -11.38
C ALA A 192 -15.93 -3.93 -12.23
N ILE A 193 -15.95 -3.75 -13.56
CA ILE A 193 -15.01 -4.41 -14.49
C ILE A 193 -13.78 -3.54 -14.76
N GLU A 194 -14.01 -2.25 -15.04
CA GLU A 194 -12.99 -1.33 -15.53
C GLU A 194 -12.52 -0.32 -14.50
N GLY A 195 -13.24 -0.18 -13.39
CA GLY A 195 -12.92 0.75 -12.32
C GLY A 195 -11.49 0.55 -11.80
N PRO A 196 -10.81 1.63 -11.40
CA PRO A 196 -9.48 1.53 -10.84
C PRO A 196 -9.50 0.73 -9.53
N ILE A 197 -8.60 -0.24 -9.41
CA ILE A 197 -8.32 -0.90 -8.13
C ILE A 197 -7.39 0.02 -7.32
N MET A 198 -7.46 -0.03 -5.99
CA MET A 198 -6.59 0.73 -5.08
C MET A 198 -5.14 0.83 -5.58
N LEU A 199 -4.63 2.07 -5.65
CA LEU A 199 -3.24 2.33 -6.02
C LEU A 199 -2.29 1.89 -4.91
N ASP A 200 -1.76 0.67 -5.02
CA ASP A 200 -0.81 0.13 -4.04
C ASP A 200 0.64 0.31 -4.48
N ILE A 201 1.28 1.36 -3.97
CA ILE A 201 2.69 1.71 -4.19
C ILE A 201 3.53 1.61 -2.91
N ASN A 202 2.93 1.13 -1.81
CA ASN A 202 3.52 1.24 -0.48
C ASN A 202 4.81 0.42 -0.35
N ASN A 203 4.84 -0.75 -0.97
CA ASN A 203 5.99 -1.64 -0.93
C ASN A 203 7.22 -1.01 -1.62
N GLU A 204 7.04 -0.47 -2.83
CA GLU A 204 8.13 0.17 -3.56
C GLU A 204 8.61 1.44 -2.85
N VAL A 205 7.68 2.26 -2.34
CA VAL A 205 8.03 3.46 -1.56
C VAL A 205 8.79 3.09 -0.29
N ALA A 206 8.37 2.04 0.42
CA ALA A 206 9.05 1.58 1.62
C ALA A 206 10.47 1.10 1.32
N GLN A 207 10.66 0.33 0.24
CA GLN A 207 11.98 -0.15 -0.17
C GLN A 207 12.92 1.00 -0.57
N VAL A 208 12.43 2.01 -1.30
CA VAL A 208 13.28 3.18 -1.62
C VAL A 208 13.66 3.94 -0.36
N LYS A 209 12.73 4.11 0.59
CA LYS A 209 13.04 4.74 1.88
C LYS A 209 14.07 3.95 2.67
N ASP A 210 13.94 2.62 2.71
CA ASP A 210 14.88 1.74 3.41
C ASP A 210 16.28 1.82 2.79
N ASN A 211 16.37 1.78 1.45
CA ASN A 211 17.63 1.95 0.71
C ASN A 211 18.30 3.31 0.95
N LEU A 212 17.51 4.35 1.24
CA LEU A 212 17.99 5.71 1.44
C LEU A 212 18.12 6.09 2.93
N THR A 213 17.91 5.14 3.85
CA THR A 213 18.06 5.37 5.29
C THR A 213 19.47 4.97 5.72
N LEU A 214 20.14 5.85 6.48
CA LEU A 214 21.44 5.51 7.06
C LEU A 214 21.22 4.50 8.21
N PRO A 215 21.95 3.36 8.24
CA PRO A 215 21.88 2.43 9.35
C PRO A 215 22.44 3.06 10.62
N GLU A 216 21.80 2.76 11.75
CA GLU A 216 22.23 3.15 13.10
C GLU A 216 23.55 2.49 13.52
#